data_AF-A0A6J7NQJ5-F1
#
_entry.id   AF-A0A6J7NQJ5-F1
#
_cell.length_a   1.000
_cell.length_b   1.000
_cell.length_c   1.000
_cell.angle_alpha   90.00
_cell.angle_beta   90.00
_cell.angle_gamma   90.00
#
_symmetry.space_group_name_H-M   'P 1'
#
loop_
_entity.id
_entity.type
_entity.pdbx_description
1 polymer ?
#
loop_
_entity_poly.entity_id
_entity_poly.type
_entity_poly.pdbx_seq_one_letter_code
_entity_poly.pdbx_strand_id
1 'polypeptide(L)'
;MNFAADHTAHVTDVKSYDSFIAELDLMRTSENGFISIRATGTFSSIHLRTACKSESGVDLVEATSTQALFDFESIAGTLVGFWSPAYTKSIAIAGYHMHFISADRQHGGHVLDLAADAIFVELNDVNDVRLAIPETAAFLDADLSADTSAALDIAERGGRGGRPADDVTST
;
A
#
# COMPACT_ATOMS: atom_id res chain seq x y z
N MET A 1 4.99 -5.13 -16.11
CA MET A 1 4.92 -6.25 -15.16
C MET A 1 3.72 -7.10 -15.53
N ASN A 2 3.89 -8.41 -15.60
CA ASN A 2 2.78 -9.35 -15.75
C ASN A 2 2.62 -10.06 -14.42
N PHE A 3 1.48 -9.91 -13.76
CA PHE A 3 1.20 -10.58 -12.49
C PHE A 3 0.90 -12.06 -12.73
N ALA A 4 1.60 -12.95 -12.02
CA ALA A 4 1.33 -14.39 -12.00
C ALA A 4 1.52 -14.88 -10.56
N ALA A 5 0.49 -15.48 -9.95
CA ALA A 5 0.57 -15.86 -8.54
C ALA A 5 1.59 -17.00 -8.33
N ASP A 6 2.57 -16.75 -7.46
CA ASP A 6 3.51 -17.76 -6.96
C ASP A 6 2.94 -18.43 -5.70
N HIS A 7 2.22 -17.66 -4.88
CA HIS A 7 1.60 -18.13 -3.64
C HIS A 7 0.12 -17.77 -3.63
N THR A 8 -0.72 -18.65 -3.10
CA THR A 8 -2.16 -18.41 -2.94
C THR A 8 -2.65 -18.90 -1.59
N ALA A 9 -3.56 -18.17 -0.97
CA ALA A 9 -4.18 -18.58 0.29
C ALA A 9 -5.62 -18.09 0.41
N HIS A 10 -6.40 -18.77 1.24
CA HIS A 10 -7.64 -18.23 1.79
C HIS A 10 -7.36 -17.72 3.20
N VAL A 11 -7.43 -16.40 3.37
CA VAL A 11 -7.28 -15.76 4.67
C VAL A 11 -8.68 -15.54 5.23
N THR A 12 -8.94 -16.04 6.43
CA THR A 12 -10.25 -15.94 7.07
C THR A 12 -10.20 -15.09 8.33
N ASP A 13 -11.34 -14.59 8.75
CA ASP A 13 -11.50 -13.84 10.00
C ASP A 13 -10.66 -12.55 10.09
N VAL A 14 -10.53 -11.84 8.97
CA VAL A 14 -9.77 -10.59 8.89
C VAL A 14 -10.56 -9.48 9.60
N LYS A 15 -10.00 -8.96 10.69
CA LYS A 15 -10.67 -7.96 11.56
C LYS A 15 -10.25 -6.53 11.28
N SER A 16 -9.07 -6.35 10.71
CA SER A 16 -8.45 -5.06 10.42
C SER A 16 -7.37 -5.20 9.35
N TYR A 17 -6.91 -4.08 8.80
CA TYR A 17 -5.73 -4.00 7.95
C TYR A 17 -4.50 -4.65 8.62
N ASP A 18 -4.27 -4.38 9.90
CA ASP A 18 -3.14 -4.94 10.65
C ASP A 18 -3.21 -6.48 10.74
N SER A 19 -4.40 -7.03 10.95
CA SER A 19 -4.59 -8.49 10.93
C SER A 19 -4.36 -9.07 9.54
N PHE A 20 -4.77 -8.36 8.49
CA PHE A 20 -4.57 -8.79 7.12
C PHE A 20 -3.08 -8.84 6.75
N ILE A 21 -2.34 -7.77 7.02
CA ILE A 21 -0.91 -7.72 6.69
C ILE A 21 -0.08 -8.71 7.51
N ALA A 22 -0.50 -9.04 8.74
CA ALA A 22 0.14 -10.08 9.54
C ALA A 22 0.00 -11.46 8.88
N GLU A 23 -1.14 -11.76 8.25
CA GLU A 23 -1.33 -12.99 7.47
C GLU A 23 -0.48 -12.98 6.20
N LEU A 24 -0.34 -11.82 5.53
CA LEU A 24 0.56 -11.67 4.39
C LEU A 24 2.03 -11.87 4.79
N ASP A 25 2.45 -11.40 5.97
CA ASP A 25 3.81 -11.58 6.49
C ASP A 25 4.20 -13.06 6.59
N LEU A 26 3.25 -13.93 6.98
CA LEU A 26 3.46 -15.38 7.07
C LEU A 26 3.66 -16.04 5.70
N MET A 27 3.18 -15.40 4.62
CA MET A 27 3.32 -15.88 3.25
C MET A 27 4.57 -15.35 2.56
N ARG A 28 5.15 -14.24 3.03
CA ARG A 28 6.37 -13.67 2.44
C ARG A 28 7.57 -14.56 2.72
N THR A 29 8.46 -14.70 1.73
CA THR A 29 9.68 -15.50 1.86
C THR A 29 10.91 -14.68 2.26
N SER A 30 10.83 -13.34 2.13
CA SER A 30 11.97 -12.44 2.38
C SER A 30 11.53 -11.02 2.76
N GLU A 31 12.30 -10.38 3.65
CA GLU A 31 12.22 -8.94 3.96
C GLU A 31 13.00 -8.07 2.96
N ASN A 32 13.53 -8.67 1.88
CA ASN A 32 14.32 -7.95 0.87
C ASN A 32 13.76 -8.09 -0.56
N GLY A 33 12.74 -8.92 -0.80
CA GLY A 33 12.20 -9.18 -2.14
C GLY A 33 10.80 -8.60 -2.31
N PHE A 34 10.60 -7.70 -3.28
CA PHE A 34 9.31 -7.07 -3.51
C PHE A 34 8.20 -8.11 -3.77
N ILE A 35 6.98 -7.79 -3.37
CA ILE A 35 5.81 -8.63 -3.65
C ILE A 35 4.72 -7.77 -4.26
N SER A 36 4.06 -8.30 -5.29
CA SER A 36 2.79 -7.77 -5.77
C SER A 36 1.64 -8.61 -5.22
N ILE A 37 0.57 -7.94 -4.82
CA ILE A 37 -0.54 -8.53 -4.06
C ILE A 37 -1.82 -8.32 -4.87
N ARG A 38 -2.61 -9.38 -5.01
CA ARG A 38 -4.00 -9.31 -5.45
C ARG A 38 -4.85 -10.09 -4.46
N ALA A 39 -5.89 -9.47 -3.92
CA ALA A 39 -6.78 -10.14 -2.98
C ALA A 39 -8.24 -9.84 -3.31
N THR A 40 -9.07 -10.87 -3.45
CA THR A 40 -10.46 -10.74 -3.89
C THR A 40 -11.40 -11.33 -2.85
N GLY A 41 -12.51 -10.65 -2.58
CA GLY A 41 -13.50 -11.11 -1.62
C GLY A 41 -14.67 -10.14 -1.47
N THR A 42 -15.50 -10.43 -0.46
CA THR A 42 -16.53 -9.51 0.03
C THR A 42 -16.06 -8.98 1.38
N PHE A 43 -15.88 -7.67 1.44
CA PHE A 43 -15.42 -6.97 2.63
C PHE A 43 -16.62 -6.58 3.47
N SER A 44 -16.63 -7.00 4.74
CA SER A 44 -17.68 -6.59 5.68
C SER A 44 -17.57 -5.10 5.97
N SER A 45 -16.36 -4.57 6.02
CA SER A 45 -16.07 -3.14 5.96
C SER A 45 -14.82 -2.84 5.15
N ILE A 46 -14.80 -1.69 4.48
CA ILE A 46 -13.59 -1.13 3.87
C ILE A 46 -13.56 0.39 4.04
N HIS A 47 -12.44 0.89 4.58
CA HIS A 47 -12.18 2.31 4.77
C HIS A 47 -11.15 2.76 3.74
N LEU A 48 -11.56 3.68 2.88
CA LEU A 48 -10.78 4.14 1.74
C LEU A 48 -10.55 5.65 1.83
N ARG A 49 -9.50 6.09 1.15
CA ARG A 49 -9.31 7.50 0.82
C ARG A 49 -9.00 7.71 -0.65
N THR A 50 -9.35 8.89 -1.14
CA THR A 50 -8.92 9.37 -2.44
C THR A 50 -8.33 10.77 -2.29
N ALA A 51 -7.12 10.98 -2.82
CA ALA A 51 -6.52 12.30 -2.89
C ALA A 51 -7.33 13.19 -3.83
N CYS A 52 -7.63 14.41 -3.39
CA CYS A 52 -8.30 15.41 -4.21
C CYS A 52 -7.28 16.06 -5.15
N LYS A 53 -7.76 16.57 -6.29
CA LYS A 53 -6.92 17.36 -7.18
C LYS A 53 -6.38 18.58 -6.43
N SER A 54 -5.06 18.69 -6.34
CA SER A 54 -4.37 19.86 -5.80
C SER A 54 -3.87 20.78 -6.92
N GLU A 55 -3.65 22.05 -6.57
CA GLU A 55 -2.95 22.99 -7.45
C GLU A 55 -1.46 22.64 -7.54
N SER A 56 -0.81 23.07 -8.62
CA SER A 56 0.62 22.84 -8.81
C SER A 56 1.45 23.48 -7.71
N GLY A 57 2.43 22.74 -7.17
CA GLY A 57 3.37 23.24 -6.16
C GLY A 57 2.94 23.03 -4.71
N VAL A 58 1.77 22.45 -4.46
CA VAL A 58 1.35 22.00 -3.13
C VAL A 58 2.09 20.70 -2.78
N ASP A 59 2.67 20.62 -1.59
CA ASP A 59 3.35 19.40 -1.15
C ASP A 59 2.37 18.25 -0.88
N LEU A 60 2.88 17.01 -0.83
CA LEU A 60 2.03 15.83 -0.70
C LEU A 60 1.24 15.78 0.62
N VAL A 61 1.82 16.28 1.72
CA VAL A 61 1.15 16.27 3.03
C VAL A 61 -0.02 17.26 3.01
N GLU A 62 0.20 18.45 2.48
CA GLU A 62 -0.86 19.44 2.30
C GLU A 62 -1.92 18.95 1.30
N ALA A 63 -1.51 18.36 0.18
CA ALA A 63 -2.42 17.84 -0.84
C ALA A 63 -3.32 16.71 -0.31
N THR A 64 -2.80 15.88 0.60
CA THR A 64 -3.56 14.78 1.22
C THR A 64 -4.39 15.23 2.42
N SER A 65 -4.19 16.43 2.95
CA SER A 65 -4.97 16.96 4.09
C SER A 65 -6.47 17.15 3.78
N THR A 66 -6.82 17.32 2.50
CA THR A 66 -8.21 17.50 2.02
C THR A 66 -8.77 16.24 1.33
N GLN A 67 -8.17 15.07 1.61
CA GLN A 67 -8.60 13.80 1.05
C GLN A 67 -10.08 13.48 1.35
N ALA A 68 -10.75 12.89 0.37
CA ALA A 68 -12.08 12.33 0.57
C ALA A 68 -11.96 10.94 1.22
N LEU A 69 -12.63 10.76 2.35
CA LEU A 69 -12.73 9.47 3.04
C LEU A 69 -14.05 8.79 2.68
N PHE A 70 -14.01 7.47 2.53
CA PHE A 70 -15.16 6.66 2.18
C PHE A 70 -15.19 5.40 3.04
N ASP A 71 -16.37 5.10 3.56
CA ASP A 71 -16.67 3.87 4.29
C ASP A 71 -17.71 3.09 3.49
N PHE A 72 -17.39 1.83 3.18
CA PHE A 72 -18.34 0.91 2.55
C PHE A 72 -18.47 -0.34 3.40
N GLU A 73 -19.68 -0.88 3.45
CA GLU A 73 -20.00 -2.13 4.13
C GLU A 73 -20.48 -3.18 3.12
N SER A 74 -20.21 -4.45 3.39
CA SER A 74 -20.68 -5.59 2.59
C SER A 74 -20.42 -5.44 1.08
N ILE A 75 -19.20 -5.02 0.72
CA ILE A 75 -18.83 -4.69 -0.66
C ILE A 75 -17.91 -5.75 -1.26
N ALA A 76 -18.28 -6.27 -2.43
CA ALA A 76 -17.43 -7.17 -3.20
C ALA A 76 -16.41 -6.38 -4.01
N GLY A 77 -15.16 -6.84 -4.06
CA GLY A 77 -14.14 -6.20 -4.86
C GLY A 77 -12.76 -6.85 -4.75
N THR A 78 -11.77 -6.10 -5.22
CA THR A 78 -10.39 -6.55 -5.31
C THR A 78 -9.45 -5.51 -4.71
N LEU A 79 -8.58 -5.95 -3.81
CA LEU A 79 -7.39 -5.24 -3.38
C LEU A 79 -6.25 -5.54 -4.37
N VAL A 80 -5.51 -4.51 -4.71
CA VAL A 80 -4.24 -4.61 -5.45
C VAL A 80 -3.20 -3.76 -4.76
N GLY A 81 -1.96 -4.25 -4.69
CA GLY A 81 -0.93 -3.51 -4.02
C GLY A 81 0.43 -4.16 -4.09
N PHE A 82 1.34 -3.61 -3.29
CA PHE A 82 2.70 -4.09 -3.19
C PHE A 82 3.17 -4.10 -1.74
N TRP A 83 4.10 -5.01 -1.46
CA TRP A 83 5.04 -4.86 -0.37
C TRP A 83 6.40 -4.43 -0.94
N SER A 84 7.00 -3.40 -0.36
CA SER A 84 8.33 -2.93 -0.72
C SER A 84 9.30 -3.03 0.46
N PRO A 85 10.55 -3.50 0.26
CA PRO A 85 11.57 -3.56 1.31
C PRO A 85 11.88 -2.20 1.96
N ALA A 86 12.34 -2.21 3.21
CA ALA A 86 12.69 -0.98 3.92
C ALA A 86 13.78 -0.14 3.22
N TYR A 87 14.72 -0.80 2.51
CA TYR A 87 15.81 -0.11 1.80
C TYR A 87 15.34 0.72 0.60
N THR A 88 14.06 0.61 0.19
CA THR A 88 13.54 1.26 -1.02
C THR A 88 12.79 2.56 -0.73
N LYS A 89 12.87 3.07 0.50
CA LYS A 89 12.12 4.25 0.97
C LYS A 89 12.33 5.54 0.15
N SER A 90 13.43 5.64 -0.60
CA SER A 90 13.71 6.79 -1.47
C SER A 90 13.08 6.69 -2.87
N ILE A 91 12.58 5.51 -3.25
CA ILE A 91 12.04 5.23 -4.60
C ILE A 91 10.63 4.64 -4.59
N ALA A 92 10.15 4.17 -3.43
CA ALA A 92 8.85 3.55 -3.25
C ALA A 92 8.34 3.76 -1.82
N ILE A 93 7.10 3.34 -1.55
CA ILE A 93 6.53 3.31 -0.20
C ILE A 93 6.93 2.00 0.47
N ALA A 94 7.76 2.08 1.51
CA ALA A 94 8.21 0.93 2.28
C ALA A 94 7.04 0.26 3.04
N GLY A 95 7.04 -1.08 3.05
CA GLY A 95 5.96 -1.89 3.60
C GLY A 95 4.80 -2.06 2.63
N TYR A 96 3.61 -2.37 3.18
CA TYR A 96 2.40 -2.60 2.40
C TYR A 96 1.73 -1.30 1.98
N HIS A 97 1.40 -1.23 0.69
CA HIS A 97 0.57 -0.19 0.12
C HIS A 97 -0.47 -0.83 -0.81
N MET A 98 -1.75 -0.66 -0.47
CA MET A 98 -2.86 -1.31 -1.15
C MET A 98 -3.95 -0.33 -1.56
N HIS A 99 -4.52 -0.57 -2.73
CA HIS A 99 -5.68 0.11 -3.27
C HIS A 99 -6.81 -0.90 -3.46
N PHE A 100 -8.04 -0.40 -3.49
CA PHE A 100 -9.24 -1.20 -3.71
C PHE A 100 -9.99 -0.74 -4.96
N ILE A 101 -10.66 -1.69 -5.62
CA ILE A 101 -11.71 -1.43 -6.60
C ILE A 101 -12.89 -2.37 -6.38
N SER A 102 -14.10 -1.81 -6.35
CA SER A 102 -15.34 -2.59 -6.22
C SER A 102 -15.59 -3.43 -7.46
N ALA A 103 -16.34 -4.53 -7.30
CA ALA A 103 -16.65 -5.46 -8.38
C ALA A 103 -17.42 -4.79 -9.55
N ASP A 104 -18.28 -3.82 -9.24
CA ASP A 104 -19.00 -2.98 -10.22
C ASP A 104 -18.15 -1.82 -10.79
N ARG A 105 -16.92 -1.67 -10.29
CA ARG A 105 -15.94 -0.63 -10.65
C ARG A 105 -16.41 0.80 -10.43
N GLN A 106 -17.39 1.02 -9.56
CA GLN A 106 -17.91 2.35 -9.23
C GLN A 106 -17.17 3.00 -8.05
N HIS A 107 -16.52 2.20 -7.21
CA HIS A 107 -15.88 2.67 -5.98
C HIS A 107 -14.44 2.14 -5.90
N GLY A 108 -13.55 2.95 -5.35
CA GLY A 108 -12.14 2.60 -5.19
C GLY A 108 -11.37 3.66 -4.44
N GLY A 109 -10.12 3.36 -4.12
CA GLY A 109 -9.25 4.28 -3.40
C GLY A 109 -8.09 3.57 -2.73
N HIS A 110 -7.24 4.36 -2.08
CA HIS A 110 -6.18 3.86 -1.20
C HIS A 110 -6.81 3.31 0.09
N VAL A 111 -6.35 2.14 0.52
CA VAL A 111 -6.95 1.39 1.64
C VAL A 111 -6.33 1.84 2.96
N LEU A 112 -7.18 2.26 3.88
CA LEU A 112 -6.79 2.67 5.24
C LEU A 112 -7.13 1.61 6.29
N ASP A 113 -8.26 0.92 6.11
CA ASP A 113 -8.66 -0.20 6.96
C ASP A 113 -9.61 -1.16 6.20
N LEU A 114 -9.72 -2.41 6.67
CA LEU A 114 -10.62 -3.40 6.09
C LEU A 114 -10.97 -4.54 7.07
N ALA A 115 -12.13 -5.16 6.88
CA ALA A 115 -12.50 -6.42 7.50
C ALA A 115 -13.23 -7.33 6.50
N ALA A 116 -13.07 -8.65 6.65
CA ALA A 116 -13.72 -9.65 5.82
C ALA A 116 -13.71 -11.03 6.48
N ASP A 117 -14.75 -11.83 6.23
CA ASP A 117 -14.82 -13.20 6.75
C ASP A 117 -13.85 -14.13 6.01
N ALA A 118 -13.69 -13.93 4.69
CA ALA A 118 -12.77 -14.68 3.86
C ALA A 118 -12.29 -13.85 2.66
N ILE A 119 -10.99 -13.87 2.41
CA ILE A 119 -10.33 -13.22 1.27
C ILE A 119 -9.47 -14.26 0.56
N PHE A 120 -9.60 -14.36 -0.76
CA PHE A 120 -8.66 -15.12 -1.58
C PHE A 120 -7.48 -14.23 -1.95
N VAL A 121 -6.29 -14.59 -1.48
CA VAL A 121 -5.04 -13.85 -1.64
C VAL A 121 -4.15 -14.55 -2.65
N GLU A 122 -3.55 -13.75 -3.53
CA GLU A 122 -2.54 -14.15 -4.49
C GLU A 122 -1.33 -13.23 -4.35
N LEU A 123 -0.15 -13.82 -4.14
CA LEU A 123 1.13 -13.11 -4.08
C LEU A 123 2.01 -13.53 -5.26
N ASN A 124 2.74 -12.56 -5.80
CA ASN A 124 3.70 -12.76 -6.88
C ASN A 124 5.02 -12.11 -6.47
N ASP A 125 6.09 -12.91 -6.42
CA ASP A 125 7.42 -12.51 -6.02
C ASP A 125 8.08 -11.70 -7.15
N VAL A 126 8.61 -10.53 -6.81
CA VAL A 126 9.08 -9.54 -7.80
C VAL A 126 10.58 -9.37 -7.68
N ASN A 127 11.30 -9.95 -8.64
CA ASN A 127 12.77 -9.96 -8.70
C ASN A 127 13.36 -9.00 -9.76
N ASP A 128 12.52 -8.31 -10.54
CA ASP A 128 12.94 -7.26 -11.50
C ASP A 128 12.14 -5.97 -11.23
N VAL A 129 12.83 -4.91 -10.82
CA VAL A 129 12.26 -3.58 -10.58
C VAL A 129 12.88 -2.60 -11.58
N ARG A 130 12.01 -1.96 -12.37
CA ARG A 130 12.42 -0.96 -13.36
C ARG A 130 11.94 0.41 -12.94
N LEU A 131 12.89 1.31 -12.75
CA LEU A 131 12.62 2.72 -12.46
C LEU A 131 12.78 3.54 -13.74
N ALA A 132 11.68 4.17 -14.18
CA ALA A 132 11.72 5.16 -15.24
C ALA A 132 11.87 6.55 -14.62
N ILE A 133 12.94 7.25 -14.96
CA ILE A 133 13.23 8.59 -14.43
C ILE A 133 12.52 9.63 -15.31
N PRO A 134 11.72 10.55 -14.73
CA PRO A 134 11.12 11.64 -15.50
C PRO A 134 12.20 12.58 -16.05
N GLU A 135 12.13 12.91 -17.35
CA GLU A 135 13.05 13.85 -18.01
C GLU A 135 12.54 15.31 -17.95
N THR A 136 11.69 15.64 -16.98
CA THR A 136 11.13 16.99 -16.83
C THR A 136 12.09 17.89 -16.05
N ALA A 137 12.13 19.18 -16.38
CA ALA A 137 12.94 20.15 -15.63
C ALA A 137 12.61 20.13 -14.13
N ALA A 138 11.31 20.04 -13.78
CA ALA A 138 10.87 19.95 -12.39
C ALA A 138 11.47 18.77 -11.62
N PHE A 139 11.70 17.61 -12.27
CA PHE A 139 12.36 16.47 -11.62
C PHE A 139 13.88 16.64 -11.61
N LEU A 140 14.47 17.07 -12.73
CA LEU A 140 15.92 17.21 -12.88
C LEU A 140 16.53 18.30 -11.98
N ASP A 141 15.76 19.35 -11.68
CA ASP A 141 16.18 20.47 -10.82
C ASP A 141 15.79 20.28 -9.35
N ALA A 142 15.03 19.22 -9.00
CA ALA A 142 14.58 18.98 -7.64
C ALA A 142 15.72 18.50 -6.72
N ASP A 143 15.78 19.04 -5.50
CA ASP A 143 16.60 18.46 -4.43
C ASP A 143 15.83 17.30 -3.77
N LEU A 144 16.21 16.08 -4.11
CA LEU A 144 15.62 14.83 -3.59
C LEU A 144 16.49 14.19 -2.49
N SER A 145 17.43 14.92 -1.90
CA SER A 145 18.37 14.39 -0.90
C SER A 145 17.81 14.35 0.53
N ALA A 146 16.70 15.06 0.79
CA ALA A 146 16.08 15.12 2.12
C ALA A 146 15.43 13.80 2.53
N ASP A 147 15.43 13.50 3.84
CA ASP A 147 14.66 12.38 4.37
C ASP A 147 13.18 12.75 4.48
N THR A 148 12.36 12.17 3.60
CA THR A 148 10.91 12.41 3.53
C THR A 148 10.09 11.33 4.25
N SER A 149 10.72 10.42 5.00
CA SER A 149 10.03 9.25 5.59
C SER A 149 8.82 9.65 6.45
N ALA A 150 8.97 10.66 7.31
CA ALA A 150 7.87 11.13 8.17
C ALA A 150 6.72 11.76 7.37
N ALA A 151 7.05 12.55 6.34
CA ALA A 151 6.05 13.14 5.45
C ALA A 151 5.30 12.07 4.67
N LEU A 152 6.00 11.02 4.22
CA LEU A 152 5.42 9.88 3.51
C LEU A 152 4.49 9.07 4.43
N ASP A 153 4.88 8.81 5.68
CA ASP A 153 4.02 8.10 6.63
C ASP A 153 2.74 8.88 6.96
N ILE A 154 2.82 10.21 7.09
CA ILE A 154 1.63 11.06 7.25
C ILE A 154 0.76 10.94 5.99
N ALA A 155 1.39 11.12 4.83
CA ALA A 155 0.72 11.14 3.55
C ALA A 155 0.15 9.78 3.15
N GLU A 156 0.64 8.65 3.65
CA GLU A 156 0.18 7.30 3.29
C GLU A 156 -0.68 6.64 4.35
N ARG A 157 -0.33 6.79 5.63
CA ARG A 157 -0.95 6.06 6.75
C ARG A 157 -1.80 6.95 7.65
N GLY A 158 -2.02 8.21 7.25
CA GLY A 158 -2.78 9.18 8.04
C GLY A 158 -2.17 9.48 9.41
N GLY A 159 -0.85 9.33 9.56
CA GLY A 159 -0.15 9.58 10.81
C GLY A 159 -0.29 8.48 11.88
N ARG A 160 -0.80 7.28 11.54
CA ARG A 160 -0.63 6.09 12.38
C ARG A 160 0.86 5.72 12.33
N GLY A 161 1.62 6.15 13.34
CA GLY A 161 3.05 5.87 13.45
C GLY A 161 3.34 4.40 13.17
N GLY A 162 4.21 4.15 12.20
CA GLY A 162 4.65 2.78 11.90
C GLY A 162 5.18 2.13 13.18
N ARG A 163 5.00 0.81 13.31
CA ARG A 163 5.82 0.05 14.27
C ARG A 163 7.28 0.43 14.00
N PRO A 164 8.08 0.76 15.04
CA PRO A 164 9.50 0.87 14.85
C PRO A 164 9.98 -0.44 14.23
N ALA A 165 10.82 -0.36 13.21
CA ALA A 165 11.64 -1.51 12.85
C ALA A 165 12.33 -1.94 14.14
N ASP A 166 12.03 -3.15 14.61
CA ASP A 166 12.69 -3.69 15.79
C ASP A 166 14.19 -3.55 15.57
N ASP A 167 14.83 -2.83 16.48
CA ASP A 167 16.28 -2.66 16.56
C ASP A 167 16.87 -4.05 16.77
N VAL A 168 17.23 -4.73 15.69
CA VAL A 168 18.02 -5.96 15.73
C VAL A 168 19.44 -5.56 16.11
N THR A 169 19.61 -5.32 17.40
CA THR A 169 20.90 -5.38 18.06
C THR A 169 21.30 -6.85 18.23
N SER A 170 22.52 -7.16 17.79
CA SER A 170 23.30 -8.41 18.00
C SER A 170 22.81 -9.61 17.17
N THR A 171 23.63 -10.27 16.34
CA THR A 171 25.06 -10.65 16.44
C THR A 171 25.67 -10.88 15.08
#